data_AF-A0A2U1CDM2-F1
#
_entry.id   AF-A0A2U1CDM2-F1
#
_cell.length_a   1.000
_cell.length_b   1.000
_cell.length_c   1.000
_cell.angle_alpha   90.00
_cell.angle_beta   90.00
_cell.angle_gamma   90.00
#
_symmetry.space_group_name_H-M   'P 1'
#
loop_
_entity.id
_entity.type
_entity.pdbx_description
1 polymer ?
#
loop_
_entity_poly.entity_id
_entity_poly.type
_entity_poly.pdbx_seq_one_letter_code
_entity_poly.pdbx_strand_id
1 'polypeptide(L)'
;MALVEQVRDVFSGLETAEAMEEHRATVLRFMENSSAVCAAEADRMAGILLFSKEPGELCFLAVDPACRRQHVAQKLVSFMLTQMEEGKDFQV
;
A
#
# COMPACT_ATOMS: atom_id res chain seq x y z
N MET A 1 -3.73 -13.55 -2.82
CA MET A 1 -3.14 -12.39 -2.14
C MET A 1 -1.66 -12.69 -1.85
N ALA A 2 -0.91 -13.09 -2.88
CA ALA A 2 0.39 -13.73 -2.69
C ALA A 2 1.40 -12.83 -1.96
N LEU A 3 1.35 -11.51 -2.16
CA LEU A 3 2.25 -10.56 -1.50
C LEU A 3 2.02 -10.49 0.02
N VAL A 4 0.75 -10.40 0.46
CA VAL A 4 0.40 -10.29 1.89
C VAL A 4 0.77 -11.59 2.61
N GLU A 5 0.54 -12.74 1.98
CA GLU A 5 0.97 -14.04 2.50
C GLU A 5 2.50 -14.16 2.60
N GLN A 6 3.26 -13.52 1.71
CA GLN A 6 4.73 -13.50 1.73
C GLN A 6 5.32 -12.54 2.78
N VAL A 7 4.61 -11.44 3.10
CA VAL A 7 5.07 -10.48 4.12
C VAL A 7 4.44 -10.72 5.48
N ARG A 8 3.57 -11.73 5.62
CA ARG A 8 2.93 -12.14 6.87
C ARG A 8 3.93 -12.26 8.01
N ASP A 9 5.05 -12.94 7.76
CA ASP A 9 6.05 -13.22 8.80
C ASP A 9 6.84 -11.96 9.23
N VAL A 10 6.65 -10.84 8.53
CA VAL A 10 7.32 -9.55 8.76
C VAL A 10 6.37 -8.52 9.41
N PHE A 11 5.07 -8.78 9.42
CA PHE A 11 4.06 -7.89 9.97
C PHE A 11 3.36 -8.55 11.17
N SER A 12 3.76 -8.15 12.37
CA SER A 12 3.06 -8.49 13.61
C SER A 12 1.61 -8.01 13.50
N GLY A 13 0.64 -8.92 13.60
CA GLY A 13 -0.78 -8.64 13.34
C GLY A 13 -1.35 -9.21 12.04
N LEU A 14 -0.60 -9.97 11.23
CA LEU A 14 -1.13 -10.78 10.11
C LEU A 14 -1.00 -12.30 10.36
N GLU A 15 -0.66 -12.68 11.58
CA GLU A 15 -0.24 -14.04 11.95
C GLU A 15 -1.38 -15.06 11.88
N THR A 16 -2.63 -14.62 12.03
CA THR A 16 -3.82 -15.47 12.05
C THR A 16 -4.68 -15.29 10.80
N ALA A 17 -5.46 -16.32 10.47
CA ALA A 17 -6.40 -16.26 9.34
C ALA A 17 -7.48 -15.17 9.52
N GLU A 18 -7.94 -14.94 10.75
CA GLU A 18 -8.88 -13.84 11.05
C GLU A 18 -8.25 -12.47 10.83
N ALA A 19 -7.01 -12.25 11.29
CA ALA A 19 -6.33 -10.98 11.08
C ALA A 19 -6.02 -10.74 9.60
N MET A 20 -5.76 -11.80 8.83
CA MET A 20 -5.64 -11.74 7.37
C MET A 20 -6.94 -11.32 6.70
N GLU A 21 -8.09 -11.85 7.12
CA GLU A 21 -9.38 -11.48 6.54
C GLU A 21 -9.78 -10.05 6.94
N GLU A 22 -9.52 -9.63 8.19
CA GLU A 22 -9.75 -8.26 8.64
C GLU A 22 -8.86 -7.26 7.89
N HIS A 23 -7.59 -7.61 7.68
CA HIS A 23 -6.67 -6.83 6.87
C HIS A 23 -7.13 -6.77 5.41
N ARG A 24 -7.60 -7.89 4.85
CA ARG A 24 -8.16 -7.94 3.49
C ARG A 24 -9.38 -7.03 3.34
N ALA A 25 -10.31 -7.07 4.30
CA ALA A 25 -11.48 -6.19 4.32
C ALA A 25 -11.07 -4.72 4.40
N THR A 26 -10.03 -4.42 5.20
CA THR A 26 -9.47 -3.06 5.32
C THR A 26 -8.85 -2.61 4.00
N VAL A 27 -7.98 -3.41 3.38
CA VAL A 27 -7.37 -3.14 2.07
C VAL A 27 -8.45 -2.88 1.01
N LEU A 28 -9.49 -3.72 0.96
CA LEU A 28 -10.63 -3.54 0.05
C LEU A 28 -11.33 -2.19 0.26
N ARG A 29 -11.57 -1.79 1.51
CA ARG A 29 -12.14 -0.47 1.84
C ARG A 29 -11.24 0.68 1.39
N PHE A 30 -9.92 0.53 1.52
CA PHE A 30 -8.96 1.51 1.00
C PHE A 30 -8.95 1.56 -0.54
N MET A 31 -9.15 0.43 -1.22
CA MET A 31 -9.30 0.39 -2.68
C MET A 31 -10.57 1.12 -3.13
N GLU A 32 -11.70 0.91 -2.45
CA GLU A 32 -12.96 1.63 -2.71
C GLU A 32 -12.80 3.14 -2.51
N ASN A 33 -12.05 3.55 -1.50
CA ASN A 33 -11.74 4.95 -1.21
C ASN A 33 -10.62 5.54 -2.10
N SER A 34 -10.21 4.86 -3.18
CA SER A 34 -9.12 5.29 -4.09
C SER A 34 -7.83 5.68 -3.35
N SER A 35 -7.53 4.93 -2.30
CA SER A 35 -6.51 5.24 -1.29
C SER A 35 -5.50 4.09 -1.13
N ALA A 36 -5.45 3.23 -2.15
CA ALA A 36 -4.53 2.10 -2.28
C ALA A 36 -3.76 2.20 -3.61
N VAL A 37 -2.44 2.07 -3.54
CA VAL A 37 -1.53 2.06 -4.69
C VAL A 37 -0.85 0.71 -4.75
N CYS A 38 -0.90 0.06 -5.91
CA CYS A 38 -0.23 -1.21 -6.14
C CYS A 38 0.90 -1.00 -7.14
N ALA A 39 2.09 -1.50 -6.81
CA ALA A 39 3.19 -1.63 -7.77
C ALA A 39 3.17 -3.05 -8.32
N ALA A 40 3.01 -3.18 -9.62
CA ALA A 40 3.18 -4.44 -10.35
C ALA A 40 4.42 -4.33 -11.25
N GLU A 41 5.18 -5.41 -11.34
CA GLU A 41 6.34 -5.53 -12.23
C GLU A 41 6.12 -6.79 -13.09
N ALA A 42 5.94 -6.61 -14.39
CA ALA A 42 5.47 -7.67 -15.29
C ALA A 42 4.19 -8.35 -14.77
N ASP A 43 4.26 -9.63 -14.38
CA ASP A 43 3.14 -10.45 -13.89
C ASP A 43 3.13 -10.63 -12.35
N ARG A 44 4.01 -9.93 -11.61
CA ARG A 44 4.11 -10.04 -10.15
C ARG A 44 3.75 -8.73 -9.47
N MET A 45 3.08 -8.84 -8.33
CA MET A 45 2.90 -7.71 -7.43
C MET A 45 4.25 -7.42 -6.77
N ALA A 46 4.84 -6.26 -7.05
CA ALA A 46 6.13 -5.84 -6.51
C ALA A 46 5.97 -5.11 -5.17
N GLY A 47 4.81 -4.50 -4.91
CA GLY A 47 4.53 -3.85 -3.64
C GLY A 47 3.12 -3.27 -3.56
N ILE A 48 2.73 -2.86 -2.35
CA ILE A 48 1.46 -2.19 -2.07
C ILE A 48 1.71 -1.06 -1.08
N LEU A 49 1.01 0.06 -1.28
CA LEU A 49 0.96 1.19 -0.37
C LEU A 49 -0.51 1.54 -0.12
N LEU A 50 -0.88 1.66 1.15
CA LEU A 50 -2.17 2.20 1.58
C LEU A 50 -1.92 3.53 2.29
N PHE A 51 -2.74 4.52 1.98
CA PHE A 51 -2.65 5.83 2.60
C PHE A 51 -4.06 6.37 2.87
N SER A 52 -4.21 7.33 3.77
CA SER A 52 -5.44 8.11 3.88
C SER A 52 -5.24 9.45 3.19
N LYS A 53 -6.14 9.85 2.29
CA LYS A 53 -6.09 11.18 1.64
C LYS A 53 -6.24 12.32 2.65
N GLU A 54 -7.03 12.11 3.71
CA GLU A 54 -7.20 13.02 4.83
C GLU A 54 -7.04 12.18 6.12
N PRO A 55 -6.04 12.44 6.97
CA PRO A 55 -5.14 13.60 7.03
C PRO A 55 -3.89 13.55 6.12
N GLY A 56 -3.77 12.60 5.18
CA GLY A 56 -2.57 12.45 4.36
C GLY A 56 -1.52 11.51 4.95
N GLU A 57 -1.97 10.44 5.58
CA GLU A 57 -1.09 9.52 6.32
C GLU A 57 -0.78 8.27 5.50
N LEU A 58 0.48 7.85 5.56
CA LEU A 58 0.88 6.52 5.09
C LEU A 58 0.44 5.49 6.14
N CYS A 59 -0.52 4.65 5.78
CA CYS A 59 -1.07 3.64 6.69
C CYS A 59 -0.31 2.32 6.58
N PHE A 60 0.07 1.93 5.37
CA PHE A 60 0.73 0.65 5.12
C PHE A 60 1.64 0.74 3.90
N LEU A 61 2.82 0.13 3.98
CA LEU A 61 3.73 -0.01 2.86
C LEU A 61 4.44 -1.36 2.96
N ALA A 62 4.25 -2.18 1.93
CA ALA A 62 4.95 -3.44 1.80
C ALA A 62 5.53 -3.59 0.39
N VAL A 63 6.73 -4.14 0.32
CA VAL A 63 7.43 -4.43 -0.94
C VAL A 63 7.90 -5.88 -0.89
N ASP A 64 7.72 -6.57 -2.02
CA ASP A 64 8.19 -7.93 -2.24
C ASP A 64 9.70 -8.01 -1.91
N PRO A 65 10.14 -8.97 -1.08
CA PRO A 65 11.54 -9.14 -0.73
C PRO A 65 12.51 -9.19 -1.92
N ALA A 66 12.12 -9.83 -3.02
CA ALA A 66 12.92 -9.94 -4.23
C ALA A 66 12.95 -8.64 -5.06
N CYS A 67 12.02 -7.70 -4.82
CA CYS A 67 12.04 -6.35 -5.40
C CYS A 67 12.62 -5.29 -4.44
N ARG A 68 13.11 -5.67 -3.25
CA ARG A 68 13.77 -4.74 -2.33
C ARG A 68 15.04 -4.17 -2.96
N ARG A 69 15.39 -2.94 -2.57
CA ARG A 69 16.53 -2.16 -3.12
C ARG A 69 16.41 -1.79 -4.61
N GLN A 70 15.26 -2.02 -5.23
CA GLN A 70 14.96 -1.57 -6.59
C GLN A 70 14.12 -0.26 -6.63
N HIS A 71 14.10 0.49 -5.52
CA HIS A 71 13.36 1.75 -5.36
C HIS A 71 11.83 1.64 -5.54
N VAL A 72 11.25 0.44 -5.41
CA VAL A 72 9.78 0.23 -5.51
C VAL A 72 9.03 1.02 -4.44
N ALA A 73 9.49 0.96 -3.18
CA ALA A 73 8.92 1.75 -2.08
C ALA A 73 8.95 3.26 -2.38
N GLN A 74 10.06 3.76 -2.92
CA GLN A 74 10.20 5.17 -3.28
C GLN A 74 9.19 5.55 -4.36
N LYS A 75 9.04 4.75 -5.43
CA LYS A 75 8.07 5.01 -6.50
C LYS A 75 6.63 5.03 -5.98
N LEU A 76 6.29 4.09 -5.09
CA LEU A 76 4.97 4.04 -4.43
C LEU A 76 4.70 5.31 -3.62
N VAL A 77 5.66 5.76 -2.81
CA VAL A 77 5.51 6.99 -2.00
C VAL A 77 5.45 8.23 -2.88
N SER A 78 6.28 8.33 -3.93
CA SER A 78 6.20 9.44 -4.89
C SER A 78 4.82 9.52 -5.56
N PHE A 79 4.24 8.37 -5.93
CA PHE A 79 2.89 8.32 -6.50
C PHE A 79 1.81 8.68 -5.47
N MET A 80 1.95 8.23 -4.22
CA MET A 80 1.05 8.64 -3.13
C MET A 80 1.02 10.17 -2.98
N LEU A 81 2.20 10.81 -2.98
CA LEU A 81 2.32 12.26 -2.84
C LEU A 81 1.61 13.01 -3.97
N THR A 82 1.72 12.56 -5.23
CA THR A 82 0.99 13.18 -6.34
C THR A 82 -0.52 13.07 -6.17
N GLN A 83 -1.02 11.93 -5.68
CA GLN A 83 -2.45 11.74 -5.40
C GLN A 83 -2.96 12.59 -4.22
N MET A 84 -2.08 13.01 -3.31
CA MET A 84 -2.41 13.89 -2.19
C MET A 84 -2.38 15.38 -2.57
N GLU A 85 -1.60 15.75 -3.59
CA GLU A 85 -1.54 17.12 -4.11
C GLU A 85 -2.72 17.46 -5.04
N GLU A 86 -3.37 16.47 -5.66
CA GLU A 86 -4.56 16.65 -6.52
C GLU A 86 -5.79 17.28 -5.81
N GLY A 87 -5.75 17.48 -4.49
CA GLY A 87 -6.80 18.15 -3.70
C GLY A 87 -6.37 19.46 -3.04
N LYS A 88 -5.11 19.89 -3.18
CA LYS A 88 -4.66 21.19 -2.65
C LYS A 88 -4.90 22.26 -3.70
N ASP A 89 -6.11 22.81 -3.68
CA ASP A 89 -6.40 24.09 -4.31
C ASP A 89 -5.39 25.11 -3.76
N PHE A 90 -4.48 25.58 -4.62
CA PHE A 90 -3.58 26.68 -4.28
C PHE A 90 -4.45 27.92 -4.03
N GLN A 91 -4.82 28.16 -2.78
CA GLN A 91 -5.34 29.45 -2.38
C GLN A 91 -4.15 30.41 -2.24
N VAL A 92 -3.97 31.21 -3.30
CA VAL A 92 -3.12 32.41 -3.37
C VAL A 92 -3.75 33.57 -2.61
#